data_AF-A0A947S791-F1
#
_entry.id   AF-A0A947S791-F1
#
_cell.length_a   1.000
_cell.length_b   1.000
_cell.length_c   1.000
_cell.angle_alpha   90.00
_cell.angle_beta   90.00
_cell.angle_gamma   90.00
#
_symmetry.space_group_name_H-M   'P 1'
#
loop_
_entity.id
_entity.type
_entity.pdbx_description
1 polymer ?
#
loop_
_entity_poly.entity_id
_entity_poly.type
_entity_poly.pdbx_seq_one_letter_code
_entity_poly.pdbx_strand_id
1 'polypeptide(L)'
;MGKEKEMIERNIELSTEFSKYLFEHPELEEKIPLGAEIVILPEFDTQLRDFNLKLGRELEANEGRVVYIKIARLRPKVFSRIEDVNLESAVSG
;
A
#
# COMPACT_ATOMS: atom_id res chain seq x y z
N MET A 1 17.78 -5.85 -12.29
CA MET A 1 16.59 -6.34 -11.54
C MET A 1 15.43 -6.35 -12.52
N GLY A 2 14.66 -7.44 -12.60
CA GLY A 2 13.57 -7.55 -13.58
C GLY A 2 12.41 -6.61 -13.25
N LYS A 3 11.76 -6.04 -14.27
CA LYS A 3 10.63 -5.10 -14.14
C LYS A 3 9.50 -5.65 -13.25
N GLU A 4 9.27 -6.96 -13.29
CA GLU A 4 8.28 -7.64 -12.45
C GLU A 4 8.62 -7.58 -10.95
N LYS A 5 9.89 -7.80 -10.60
CA LYS A 5 10.34 -7.70 -9.20
C LYS A 5 10.10 -6.31 -8.62
N GLU A 6 10.33 -5.27 -9.41
CA GLU A 6 10.07 -3.88 -9.01
C GLU A 6 8.57 -3.64 -8.76
N MET A 7 7.67 -4.17 -9.62
CA MET A 7 6.22 -4.06 -9.41
C MET A 7 5.79 -4.77 -8.13
N ILE A 8 6.36 -5.95 -7.84
CA ILE A 8 6.09 -6.71 -6.62
C ILE A 8 6.52 -5.92 -5.39
N GLU A 9 7.74 -5.37 -5.37
CA GLU A 9 8.24 -4.57 -4.25
C GLU A 9 7.35 -3.35 -3.97
N ARG A 10 6.92 -2.63 -5.03
CA ARG A 10 6.01 -1.48 -4.90
C ARG A 10 4.62 -1.89 -4.39
N ASN A 11 4.10 -3.05 -4.81
CA ASN A 11 2.85 -3.59 -4.29
C ASN A 11 2.94 -3.99 -2.81
N ILE A 12 4.08 -4.51 -2.36
CA ILE A 12 4.31 -4.84 -0.94
C ILE A 12 4.31 -3.57 -0.08
N GLU A 13 4.95 -2.49 -0.54
CA GLU A 13 4.90 -1.19 0.18
C GLU A 13 3.46 -0.68 0.26
N LEU A 14 2.73 -0.71 -0.87
CA LEU A 14 1.37 -0.19 -0.93
C LEU A 14 0.36 -1.04 -0.14
N SER A 15 0.52 -2.38 -0.13
CA SER A 15 -0.32 -3.28 0.66
C SER A 15 -0.10 -3.10 2.16
N THR A 16 1.14 -2.79 2.57
CA THR A 16 1.46 -2.46 3.96
C THR A 16 0.74 -1.17 4.39
N GLU A 17 0.77 -0.13 3.56
CA GLU A 17 0.05 1.11 3.85
C GLU A 17 -1.48 0.92 3.82
N PHE A 18 -2.00 0.13 2.89
CA PHE A 18 -3.43 -0.17 2.85
C PHE A 18 -3.88 -0.99 4.08
N SER A 19 -3.05 -1.91 4.57
CA SER A 19 -3.35 -2.66 5.80
C SER A 19 -3.46 -1.73 7.01
N LYS A 20 -2.54 -0.76 7.15
CA LYS A 20 -2.63 0.28 8.19
C LYS A 20 -3.90 1.11 8.05
N TYR A 21 -4.27 1.47 6.82
CA TYR A 21 -5.50 2.20 6.54
C TYR A 21 -6.74 1.41 7.00
N LEU A 22 -6.83 0.11 6.73
CA LEU A 22 -7.95 -0.72 7.19
C LEU A 22 -8.05 -0.78 8.71
N PHE A 23 -6.92 -0.83 9.44
CA PHE A 23 -6.95 -0.76 10.91
C PHE A 23 -7.55 0.55 11.44
N GLU A 24 -7.35 1.66 10.74
CA GLU A 24 -7.94 2.96 11.08
C GLU A 24 -9.39 3.11 10.58
N HIS A 25 -9.82 2.25 9.65
CA HIS A 25 -11.09 2.31 8.93
C HIS A 25 -11.78 0.93 8.83
N PRO A 26 -12.19 0.32 9.96
CA PRO A 26 -12.77 -1.02 9.97
C PRO A 26 -14.07 -1.13 9.15
N GLU A 27 -14.82 -0.03 8.99
CA GLU A 27 -16.03 0.02 8.17
C GLU A 27 -15.78 -0.25 6.68
N LEU A 28 -14.53 -0.11 6.22
CA LEU A 28 -14.12 -0.47 4.87
C LEU A 28 -13.79 -1.97 4.79
N GLU A 29 -13.12 -2.52 5.80
CA GLU A 29 -12.81 -3.96 5.88
C GLU A 29 -14.09 -4.81 5.86
N GLU A 30 -15.11 -4.41 6.62
CA GLU A 30 -16.42 -5.10 6.68
C GLU A 30 -17.13 -5.20 5.33
N LYS A 31 -16.80 -4.32 4.38
CA LYS A 31 -17.37 -4.33 3.02
C LYS A 31 -16.62 -5.24 2.05
N ILE A 32 -15.42 -5.70 2.43
CA ILE A 32 -14.61 -6.60 1.60
C ILE A 32 -15.12 -8.03 1.79
N PRO A 33 -15.57 -8.73 0.74
CA PRO A 33 -16.04 -10.09 0.88
C PRO A 33 -14.93 -11.02 1.38
N LEU A 34 -15.27 -11.90 2.33
CA LEU A 34 -14.34 -12.92 2.82
C LEU A 34 -13.83 -13.78 1.66
N GLY A 35 -12.50 -13.96 1.61
CA GLY A 35 -11.82 -14.73 0.58
C GLY A 35 -11.73 -14.02 -0.77
N ALA A 36 -12.00 -12.72 -0.84
CA ALA A 36 -11.74 -11.94 -2.04
C ALA A 36 -10.25 -11.61 -2.19
N GLU A 37 -9.77 -11.69 -3.43
CA GLU A 37 -8.45 -11.19 -3.83
C GLU A 37 -8.52 -9.67 -3.99
N ILE A 38 -7.63 -8.95 -3.31
CA ILE A 38 -7.58 -7.49 -3.35
C ILE A 38 -6.57 -7.05 -4.41
N VAL A 39 -7.03 -6.26 -5.37
CA VAL A 39 -6.17 -5.65 -6.39
C VAL A 39 -6.15 -4.14 -6.18
N ILE A 40 -5.00 -3.62 -5.76
CA ILE A 40 -4.82 -2.19 -5.52
C ILE A 40 -4.53 -1.47 -6.84
N LEU A 41 -5.26 -0.40 -7.12
CA LEU A 41 -5.12 0.44 -8.31
C LEU A 41 -4.70 1.85 -7.89
N PRO A 42 -3.38 2.15 -7.81
CA PRO A 42 -2.90 3.49 -7.48
C PRO A 42 -3.07 4.45 -8.65
N GLU A 43 -3.98 5.43 -8.54
CA GLU A 43 -4.23 6.38 -9.64
C GLU A 43 -3.06 7.34 -9.87
N PHE A 44 -2.25 7.57 -8.83
CA PHE A 44 -1.03 8.38 -8.86
C PHE A 44 0.17 7.66 -9.50
N ASP A 45 0.04 6.38 -9.84
CA ASP A 45 1.10 5.55 -10.39
C ASP A 45 0.55 4.69 -11.54
N THR A 46 0.52 5.28 -12.73
CA THR A 46 -0.09 4.67 -13.92
C THR A 46 0.58 3.36 -14.32
N GLN A 47 1.90 3.24 -14.14
CA GLN A 47 2.64 2.04 -14.47
C GLN A 47 2.25 0.87 -13.57
N LEU A 48 2.21 1.08 -12.25
CA LEU A 48 1.83 0.04 -11.30
C LEU A 48 0.34 -0.29 -11.42
N ARG A 49 -0.51 0.72 -11.64
CA ARG A 49 -1.94 0.55 -11.90
C ARG A 49 -2.20 -0.36 -13.09
N ASP A 50 -1.55 -0.11 -14.22
CA ASP A 50 -1.81 -0.88 -15.44
C ASP A 50 -1.31 -2.32 -15.31
N PHE A 51 -0.19 -2.52 -14.61
CA PHE A 51 0.31 -3.85 -14.25
C PHE A 51 -0.70 -4.61 -13.35
N ASN A 52 -1.16 -3.97 -12.28
CA ASN A 52 -2.12 -4.57 -11.34
C ASN A 52 -3.48 -4.84 -11.98
N LEU A 53 -3.95 -3.94 -12.84
CA LEU A 53 -5.21 -4.11 -13.57
C LEU A 53 -5.14 -5.34 -14.48
N LYS A 54 -4.01 -5.56 -15.15
CA LYS A 54 -3.81 -6.76 -15.97
C LYS A 54 -3.90 -8.02 -15.11
N LEU A 55 -3.18 -8.06 -13.99
CA LEU A 55 -3.21 -9.20 -13.06
C LEU A 55 -4.62 -9.43 -12.50
N GLY A 56 -5.33 -8.37 -12.13
CA GLY A 56 -6.70 -8.48 -11.63
C GLY A 56 -7.65 -9.10 -12.65
N ARG A 57 -7.55 -8.72 -13.92
CA ARG A 57 -8.35 -9.33 -15.00
C ARG A 57 -8.02 -10.80 -15.21
N GLU A 58 -6.76 -11.19 -15.04
CA GLU A 58 -6.35 -12.60 -15.07
C GLU A 58 -6.93 -13.38 -13.87
N LEU A 59 -7.04 -12.76 -12.68
CA LEU A 59 -7.69 -13.35 -11.51
C LEU A 59 -9.21 -13.50 -11.68
N GLU A 60 -9.88 -12.49 -12.24
CA GLU A 60 -11.31 -12.54 -12.58
C GLU A 60 -11.62 -13.72 -13.52
N ALA A 61 -10.77 -13.94 -14.52
CA ALA A 61 -10.93 -15.02 -15.49
C ALA A 61 -10.79 -16.43 -14.87
N ASN A 62 -10.14 -16.54 -13.69
CA ASN A 62 -9.94 -17.79 -12.96
C ASN A 62 -10.97 -17.98 -11.82
N GLU A 63 -12.17 -17.39 -11.95
CA GLU A 63 -13.28 -17.43 -10.97
C GLU A 63 -12.95 -16.82 -9.59
N GLY A 64 -11.86 -16.06 -9.48
CA GLY A 64 -11.52 -15.33 -8.26
C GLY A 64 -12.53 -14.22 -7.97
N ARG A 65 -13.00 -14.11 -6.71
CA ARG A 65 -13.70 -12.90 -6.27
C ARG A 65 -12.68 -11.79 -6.14
N VAL A 66 -12.62 -10.90 -7.14
CA VAL A 66 -11.67 -9.79 -7.14
C VAL A 66 -12.34 -8.52 -6.64
N VAL A 67 -11.68 -7.80 -5.73
CA VAL A 67 -12.06 -6.45 -5.31
C VAL A 67 -10.98 -5.47 -5.73
N TYR A 68 -11.38 -4.47 -6.52
CA TYR A 68 -10.48 -3.39 -6.91
C TYR A 68 -10.56 -2.23 -5.92
N ILE A 69 -9.41 -1.89 -5.33
CA ILE A 69 -9.28 -0.75 -4.43
C ILE A 69 -8.55 0.37 -5.16
N LYS A 70 -9.27 1.46 -5.47
CA LYS A 70 -8.67 2.63 -6.11
C LYS A 70 -8.09 3.57 -5.05
N ILE A 71 -6.80 3.86 -5.15
CA ILE A 71 -6.12 4.80 -4.25
C ILE A 71 -5.73 6.03 -5.06
N ALA A 72 -6.44 7.14 -4.84
CA ALA A 72 -6.22 8.37 -5.58
C ALA A 72 -4.86 9.02 -5.28
N ARG A 73 -4.41 8.94 -4.02
CA ARG A 73 -3.17 9.57 -3.53
C ARG A 73 -2.72 8.95 -2.21
N LEU A 74 -1.42 9.02 -1.94
CA LEU A 74 -0.86 8.78 -0.61
C LEU A 74 -0.72 10.12 0.13
N ARG A 75 -0.89 10.07 1.46
CA ARG A 75 -0.48 11.22 2.30
C ARG A 75 1.05 11.35 2.23
N PRO A 76 1.60 12.57 2.27
CA PRO A 76 3.04 12.75 2.38
C PRO A 76 3.58 11.99 3.60
N LYS A 77 4.78 11.39 3.48
CA LYS A 77 5.47 10.82 4.64
C LYS A 77 5.61 11.92 5.69
N VAL A 78 5.03 11.70 6.87
CA VAL A 78 5.11 12.68 7.95
C VAL A 78 6.56 12.85 8.37
N PHE A 79 7.02 14.09 8.50
CA PHE A 79 8.34 14.40 9.02
C PHE A 79 8.41 14.08 10.53
N SER A 80 9.62 14.13 11.10
CA SER A 80 9.85 13.92 12.52
C SER A 80 8.86 14.72 13.38
N ARG A 81 8.32 14.07 14.42
CA ARG A 81 7.47 14.69 15.45
C ARG A 81 8.26 15.15 16.68
N ILE A 82 9.59 15.08 16.61
CA ILE A 82 10.47 15.46 17.71
C ILE A 82 10.46 16.98 17.83
N GLU A 83 10.10 17.47 19.01
CA GLU A 83 10.26 18.84 19.44
C GLU A 83 11.40 18.88 20.47
N ASP A 84 12.15 19.98 20.51
CA ASP A 84 13.18 20.29 21.52
C ASP A 84 14.29 19.23 21.72
N VAL A 85 14.88 18.74 20.62
CA VAL A 85 16.05 17.87 20.71
C VAL A 85 17.28 18.63 21.20
N ASN A 86 17.91 18.14 22.27
CA ASN A 86 19.18 18.63 22.79
C ASN A 86 20.25 17.54 22.73
N LEU A 87 21.46 17.91 22.30
CA LEU A 87 22.64 17.04 22.22
C LEU A 87 23.57 17.34 23.40
N GLU A 88 23.87 16.35 24.22
CA GLU A 88 24.84 16.46 25.31
C GLU A 88 26.00 15.48 25.13
N SER A 89 27.23 15.95 25.33
CA SER A 89 28.43 15.12 25.34
C SER A 89 28.75 14.67 26.76
N ALA A 90 28.87 13.37 26.99
CA ALA A 90 29.43 12.85 28.23
C ALA A 90 30.93 13.18 28.26
N VAL A 91 31.32 14.19 29.03
CA VAL A 91 32.73 14.42 29.35
C VAL A 91 33.11 13.41 30.43
N SER A 92 33.81 12.35 30.04
CA SER A 92 34.55 11.50 30.98
C SER A 92 35.74 12.33 31.48
N GLY A 93 35.56 12.98 32.62
CA GLY A 93 36.65 13.58 33.40
C GLY A 93 37.28 12.56 34.34
#